data_AF-A0AAV6WUV4-F1
#
_entry.id   AF-A0AAV6WUV4-F1
#
_cell.length_a   1.000
_cell.length_b   1.000
_cell.length_c   1.000
_cell.angle_alpha   90.00
_cell.angle_beta   90.00
_cell.angle_gamma   90.00
#
_symmetry.space_group_name_H-M   'P 1'
#
loop_
_entity.id
_entity.type
_entity.pdbx_description
1 polymer ?
#
loop_
_entity_poly.entity_id
_entity_poly.type
_entity_poly.pdbx_seq_one_letter_code
_entity_poly.pdbx_strand_id
1 'polypeptide(L)'
;MASSSSLRFNLAIPTSTFSKSTKLRNPTTKVRCIGWDPEGILGAPKSGHIARIEFKRRLEKDSEAREAFERQVRDEKERRRALRQSRVIPDTKEELVEYFLDTEAQDIEFEIARLRPRLNEDFFSHLKLELGKLRFAVSKTQDIEDRVIELETLEKALQEGIDAYDKMQSELITARKSLMKILTSDDIKATLLDMVEQNELNRSLLTLLDENIANAYQGNQTQAADYMEKIRGAMLKYITV
;
A
#
# COMPACT_ATOMS: atom_id res chain seq x y z
N MET A 1 -67.05 -38.22 55.96
CA MET A 1 -65.68 -38.42 56.50
C MET A 1 -65.04 -39.59 55.77
N ALA A 2 -63.74 -39.48 55.46
CA ALA A 2 -62.82 -40.38 54.71
C ALA A 2 -62.37 -39.72 53.38
N SER A 3 -61.26 -38.96 53.35
CA SER A 3 -59.84 -39.39 53.25
C SER A 3 -59.57 -40.26 52.03
N SER A 4 -59.01 -39.69 50.95
CA SER A 4 -57.56 -39.54 50.67
C SER A 4 -56.97 -40.80 50.04
N SER A 5 -56.43 -40.67 48.82
CA SER A 5 -55.12 -41.20 48.43
C SER A 5 -54.81 -40.83 46.97
N SER A 6 -54.15 -39.69 46.77
CA SER A 6 -53.44 -39.37 45.52
C SER A 6 -51.99 -39.82 45.67
N LEU A 7 -51.57 -40.78 44.84
CA LEU A 7 -50.23 -41.35 44.80
C LEU A 7 -49.19 -40.26 44.43
N ARG A 8 -48.16 -40.12 45.27
CA ARG A 8 -46.96 -39.32 45.01
C ARG A 8 -45.86 -40.22 44.47
N PHE A 9 -45.35 -39.93 43.28
CA PHE A 9 -44.10 -40.49 42.77
C PHE A 9 -42.96 -39.51 43.11
N ASN A 10 -42.04 -39.95 43.98
CA ASN A 10 -40.81 -39.25 44.28
C ASN A 10 -39.75 -39.62 43.22
N LEU A 11 -39.39 -38.70 42.33
CA LEU A 11 -38.17 -38.81 41.53
C LEU A 11 -36.99 -38.21 42.30
N ALA A 12 -36.00 -39.04 42.61
CA ALA A 12 -34.71 -38.61 43.14
C ALA A 12 -33.85 -38.03 42.00
N ILE A 13 -33.40 -36.79 42.17
CA ILE A 13 -32.50 -36.10 41.24
C ILE A 13 -31.06 -36.36 41.69
N PRO A 14 -30.15 -36.87 40.84
CA PRO A 14 -28.76 -37.03 41.19
C PRO A 14 -28.07 -35.66 41.27
N THR A 15 -27.49 -35.37 42.44
CA THR A 15 -26.62 -34.21 42.66
C THR A 15 -25.30 -34.38 41.93
N SER A 16 -25.12 -33.65 40.83
CA SER A 16 -23.81 -33.52 40.17
C SER A 16 -22.87 -32.68 41.02
N THR A 17 -21.73 -33.25 41.38
CA THR A 17 -20.61 -32.56 42.01
C THR A 17 -20.00 -31.58 41.02
N PHE A 18 -20.26 -30.28 41.20
CA PHE A 18 -19.56 -29.22 40.47
C PHE A 18 -18.08 -29.24 40.85
N SER A 19 -17.20 -29.57 39.91
CA SER A 19 -15.77 -29.32 40.06
C SER A 19 -15.57 -27.80 40.16
N LYS A 20 -14.91 -27.36 41.24
CA LYS A 20 -14.56 -25.95 41.42
C LYS A 20 -13.59 -25.57 40.31
N SER A 21 -14.06 -24.83 39.30
CA SER A 21 -13.16 -24.21 38.33
C SER A 21 -12.26 -23.26 39.09
N THR A 22 -10.98 -23.58 39.18
CA THR A 22 -9.94 -22.66 39.63
C THR A 22 -9.96 -21.47 38.68
N LYS A 23 -10.56 -20.36 39.11
CA LYS A 23 -10.50 -19.10 38.36
C LYS A 23 -9.03 -18.75 38.20
N LEU A 24 -8.50 -18.89 36.99
CA LEU A 24 -7.21 -18.31 36.62
C LEU A 24 -7.31 -16.83 36.95
N ARG A 25 -6.52 -16.39 37.94
CA ARG A 25 -6.33 -14.97 38.22
C ARG A 25 -5.73 -14.37 36.95
N ASN A 26 -6.52 -13.65 36.17
CA ASN A 26 -5.99 -12.75 35.18
C ASN A 26 -5.03 -11.81 35.93
N PRO A 27 -3.72 -11.82 35.65
CA PRO A 27 -2.87 -10.79 36.19
C PRO A 27 -3.43 -9.47 35.67
N THR A 28 -3.89 -8.62 36.57
CA THR A 28 -4.18 -7.23 36.26
C THR A 28 -2.84 -6.60 35.90
N THR A 29 -2.44 -6.71 34.64
CA THR A 29 -1.41 -5.87 34.06
C THR A 29 -1.96 -4.45 34.14
N LYS A 30 -1.71 -3.76 35.26
CA LYS A 30 -1.82 -2.30 35.28
C LYS A 30 -0.93 -1.84 34.15
N VAL A 31 -1.54 -1.32 33.08
CA VAL A 31 -0.84 -0.60 32.03
C VAL A 31 -0.10 0.53 32.74
N ARG A 32 1.19 0.33 32.99
CA ARG A 32 2.06 1.42 33.43
C ARG A 32 2.24 2.24 32.16
N CYS A 33 1.63 3.42 32.12
CA CYS A 33 2.02 4.42 31.15
C CYS A 33 3.52 4.64 31.32
N ILE A 34 4.34 4.07 30.45
CA ILE A 34 5.73 4.48 30.27
C ILE A 34 5.65 5.80 29.51
N GLY A 35 5.11 6.82 30.17
CA GLY A 35 4.96 8.18 29.66
C GLY A 35 6.16 9.04 30.07
N TRP A 36 7.36 8.47 30.04
CA TRP A 36 8.59 9.23 30.21
C TRP A 36 9.20 9.45 28.82
N ASP A 37 8.74 10.52 28.18
CA ASP A 37 9.33 11.06 26.95
C ASP A 37 9.64 12.54 27.20
N PRO A 38 10.74 12.86 27.92
CA PRO A 38 11.06 14.23 28.33
C PRO A 38 11.43 15.13 27.14
N GLU A 39 11.84 14.52 26.02
CA GLU A 39 12.28 15.20 24.79
C GLU A 39 11.18 15.22 23.71
N GLY A 40 10.02 14.60 23.95
CA GLY A 40 8.87 14.63 23.04
C GLY A 40 9.08 13.92 21.69
N ILE A 41 10.01 12.97 21.61
CA ILE A 41 10.44 12.32 20.37
C ILE A 41 9.37 11.37 19.83
N LEU A 42 8.56 10.76 20.70
CA LEU A 42 7.62 9.69 20.35
C LEU A 42 6.23 10.21 19.93
N GLY A 43 5.98 11.51 20.09
CA GLY A 43 4.71 12.15 19.76
C GLY A 43 3.54 11.68 20.63
N ALA A 44 2.36 12.26 20.42
CA ALA A 44 1.17 11.86 21.18
C ALA A 44 0.75 10.42 20.86
N PRO A 45 0.33 9.62 21.87
CA PRO A 45 -0.12 8.26 21.64
C PRO A 45 -1.32 8.25 20.68
N LYS A 46 -1.19 7.52 19.57
CA LYS A 46 -2.28 7.37 18.59
C LYS A 46 -3.37 6.46 19.20
N SER A 47 -4.60 6.94 19.21
CA SER A 47 -5.77 6.17 19.70
C SER A 47 -6.29 5.22 18.60
N GLY A 48 -7.13 4.25 18.96
CA GLY A 48 -7.79 3.36 18.00
C GLY A 48 -7.03 2.08 17.60
N HIS A 49 -5.86 1.81 18.18
CA HIS A 49 -5.12 0.55 17.94
C HIS A 49 -5.92 -0.70 18.32
N ILE A 50 -6.64 -0.67 19.45
CA ILE A 50 -7.49 -1.79 19.90
C ILE A 50 -8.63 -2.02 18.90
N ALA A 51 -9.34 -0.96 18.51
CA ALA A 51 -10.42 -1.04 17.52
C ALA A 51 -9.92 -1.59 16.17
N ARG A 52 -8.73 -1.20 15.72
CA ARG A 52 -8.11 -1.70 14.49
C ARG A 52 -7.78 -3.19 14.58
N ILE A 53 -7.23 -3.65 15.72
CA ILE A 53 -6.91 -5.06 15.96
C ILE A 53 -8.21 -5.88 16.07
N GLU A 54 -9.22 -5.38 16.76
CA GLU A 54 -10.52 -6.05 16.87
C GLU A 54 -11.24 -6.13 15.52
N PHE A 55 -11.21 -5.06 14.73
CA PHE A 55 -11.74 -5.05 13.37
C PHE A 55 -11.02 -6.08 12.48
N LYS A 56 -9.68 -6.10 12.52
CA LYS A 56 -8.89 -7.10 11.80
C LYS A 56 -9.25 -8.53 12.24
N ARG A 57 -9.38 -8.78 13.55
CA ARG A 57 -9.74 -10.08 14.10
C ARG A 57 -11.19 -10.49 13.74
N ARG A 58 -12.11 -9.54 13.58
CA ARG A 58 -13.48 -9.82 13.09
C ARG A 58 -13.47 -10.22 11.62
N LEU A 59 -12.75 -9.48 10.78
CA LEU A 59 -12.56 -9.85 9.36
C LEU A 59 -11.85 -11.20 9.17
N GLU A 60 -10.93 -11.56 10.06
CA GLU A 60 -10.26 -12.87 10.04
C GLU A 60 -11.19 -14.02 10.44
N LYS A 61 -12.22 -13.75 11.23
CA LYS A 61 -13.22 -14.75 11.66
C LYS A 61 -14.36 -14.90 10.66
N ASP A 62 -14.75 -13.80 10.02
CA ASP A 62 -15.88 -13.75 9.09
C ASP A 62 -15.37 -13.71 7.65
N SER A 63 -15.25 -14.89 7.02
CA SER A 63 -14.81 -15.02 5.62
C SER A 63 -15.67 -14.21 4.66
N GLU A 64 -16.98 -14.14 4.91
CA GLU A 64 -17.93 -13.36 4.11
C GLU A 64 -17.68 -11.85 4.21
N ALA A 65 -17.36 -11.34 5.41
CA ALA A 65 -17.08 -9.92 5.61
C ALA A 65 -15.76 -9.52 4.94
N ARG A 66 -14.76 -10.41 4.99
CA ARG A 66 -13.50 -10.24 4.26
C ARG A 66 -13.73 -10.22 2.75
N GLU A 67 -14.47 -11.18 2.22
CA GLU A 67 -14.78 -11.23 0.79
C GLU A 67 -15.55 -9.99 0.33
N ALA A 68 -16.55 -9.53 1.10
CA ALA A 68 -17.31 -8.32 0.78
C ALA A 68 -16.41 -7.07 0.74
N PHE A 69 -15.51 -6.93 1.71
CA PHE A 69 -14.54 -5.83 1.72
C PHE A 69 -13.56 -5.92 0.55
N GLU A 70 -13.02 -7.10 0.25
CA GLU A 70 -12.11 -7.29 -0.88
C GLU A 70 -12.80 -7.02 -2.24
N ARG A 71 -14.10 -7.34 -2.36
CA ARG A 71 -14.90 -6.98 -3.54
C ARG A 71 -15.06 -5.47 -3.67
N GLN A 72 -15.42 -4.77 -2.59
CA GLN A 72 -15.52 -3.30 -2.60
C GLN A 72 -14.21 -2.63 -3.03
N VAL A 73 -13.07 -3.09 -2.50
CA VAL A 73 -11.74 -2.57 -2.87
C VAL A 73 -11.44 -2.84 -4.35
N ARG A 74 -11.84 -4.00 -4.88
CA ARG A 74 -11.68 -4.32 -6.31
C ARG A 74 -12.56 -3.42 -7.18
N ASP A 75 -13.84 -3.31 -6.86
CA ASP A 75 -14.80 -2.49 -7.60
C ASP A 75 -14.38 -1.02 -7.61
N GLU A 76 -13.88 -0.50 -6.48
CA GLU A 76 -13.38 0.87 -6.40
C GLU A 76 -12.11 1.07 -7.25
N LYS A 77 -11.17 0.11 -7.21
CA LYS A 77 -9.98 0.14 -8.07
C LYS A 77 -10.34 0.09 -9.55
N GLU A 78 -11.31 -0.74 -9.93
CA GLU A 78 -11.79 -0.86 -11.30
C GLU A 78 -12.52 0.40 -11.77
N ARG A 79 -13.38 0.97 -10.92
CA ARG A 79 -14.04 2.25 -11.19
C ARG A 79 -13.02 3.36 -11.44
N ARG A 80 -12.00 3.47 -10.59
CA ARG A 80 -10.91 4.46 -10.78
C ARG A 80 -10.14 4.20 -12.07
N ARG A 81 -9.83 2.93 -12.37
CA ARG A 81 -9.18 2.56 -13.64
C ARG A 81 -10.04 2.97 -14.84
N ALA A 82 -11.34 2.76 -14.79
CA ALA A 82 -12.27 3.15 -15.84
C ALA A 82 -12.33 4.67 -16.01
N LEU A 83 -12.36 5.44 -14.91
CA LEU A 83 -12.28 6.90 -14.95
C LEU A 83 -10.99 7.37 -15.64
N ARG A 84 -9.82 6.82 -15.27
CA ARG A 84 -8.55 7.15 -15.92
C ARG A 84 -8.54 6.84 -17.41
N GLN A 85 -9.11 5.71 -17.81
CA GLN A 85 -9.22 5.33 -19.22
C GLN A 85 -10.18 6.23 -20.01
N SER A 86 -11.21 6.77 -19.36
CA SER A 86 -12.17 7.69 -19.99
C SER A 86 -11.62 9.10 -20.22
N ARG A 87 -10.57 9.50 -19.49
CA ARG A 87 -9.94 10.82 -19.64
C ARG A 87 -9.24 10.92 -21.01
N VAL A 88 -9.56 11.98 -21.74
CA VAL A 88 -8.96 12.31 -23.03
C VAL A 88 -7.70 13.15 -22.79
N ILE A 89 -6.59 12.74 -23.40
CA ILE A 89 -5.33 13.47 -23.32
C ILE A 89 -5.41 14.68 -24.27
N PRO A 90 -5.21 15.92 -23.79
CA PRO A 90 -5.16 17.08 -24.65
C PRO A 90 -3.89 17.14 -25.52
N ASP A 91 -3.98 17.83 -26.65
CA ASP A 91 -2.85 17.99 -27.58
C ASP A 91 -2.06 19.28 -27.34
N THR A 92 -2.67 20.30 -26.75
CA THR A 92 -2.07 21.62 -26.54
C THR A 92 -1.41 21.72 -25.16
N LYS A 93 -0.39 22.59 -25.01
CA LYS A 93 0.37 22.71 -23.74
C LYS A 93 -0.47 23.37 -22.65
N GLU A 94 -1.28 24.35 -23.01
CA GLU A 94 -2.19 25.09 -22.15
C GLU A 94 -3.27 24.15 -21.59
N GLU A 95 -3.91 23.38 -22.48
CA GLU A 95 -4.92 22.38 -22.08
C GLU A 95 -4.32 21.25 -21.24
N LEU A 96 -3.04 20.93 -21.45
CA LEU A 96 -2.32 19.96 -20.63
C LEU A 96 -2.09 20.47 -19.20
N VAL A 97 -1.87 21.78 -19.00
CA VAL A 97 -1.80 22.38 -17.67
C VAL A 97 -3.15 22.24 -16.95
N GLU A 98 -4.24 22.63 -17.60
CA GLU A 98 -5.59 22.48 -17.02
C GLU A 98 -5.92 21.01 -16.70
N TYR A 99 -5.53 20.09 -17.59
CA TYR A 99 -5.71 18.67 -17.37
C TYR A 99 -5.06 18.18 -16.07
N PHE A 100 -3.85 18.66 -15.74
CA PHE A 100 -3.18 18.29 -14.50
C PHE A 100 -3.76 18.99 -13.28
N LEU A 101 -4.27 20.22 -13.41
CA LEU A 101 -4.98 20.90 -12.32
C LEU A 101 -6.31 20.21 -11.97
N ASP A 102 -7.00 19.68 -13.00
CA ASP A 102 -8.21 18.86 -12.85
C ASP A 102 -7.92 17.39 -12.48
N THR A 103 -6.66 17.04 -12.23
CA THR A 103 -6.26 15.68 -11.83
C THR A 103 -6.24 15.55 -10.32
N GLU A 104 -6.88 14.50 -9.81
CA GLU A 104 -6.84 14.20 -8.38
C GLU A 104 -5.41 13.89 -7.93
N ALA A 105 -5.03 14.33 -6.73
CA ALA A 105 -3.69 14.10 -6.17
C ALA A 105 -3.28 12.61 -6.12
N GLN A 106 -4.24 11.68 -6.04
CA GLN A 106 -3.96 10.24 -6.04
C GLN A 106 -3.65 9.68 -7.44
N ASP A 107 -4.14 10.33 -8.50
CA ASP A 107 -3.98 9.89 -9.89
C ASP A 107 -2.88 10.68 -10.61
N ILE A 108 -2.39 11.78 -10.04
CA ILE A 108 -1.36 12.62 -10.65
C ILE A 108 -0.09 11.83 -11.00
N GLU A 109 0.34 10.92 -10.13
CA GLU A 109 1.51 10.05 -10.37
C GLU A 109 1.32 9.17 -11.62
N PHE A 110 0.10 8.67 -11.82
CA PHE A 110 -0.23 7.85 -12.98
C PHE A 110 -0.24 8.67 -14.27
N GLU A 111 -0.85 9.86 -14.23
CA GLU A 111 -0.89 10.74 -15.38
C GLU A 111 0.50 11.27 -15.75
N ILE A 112 1.36 11.55 -14.76
CA ILE A 112 2.78 11.86 -14.97
C ILE A 112 3.48 10.71 -15.70
N ALA A 113 3.31 9.47 -15.22
CA ALA A 113 3.91 8.30 -15.88
C ALA A 113 3.42 8.12 -17.33
N ARG A 114 2.11 8.31 -17.56
CA ARG A 114 1.48 8.22 -18.88
C ARG A 114 1.98 9.29 -19.86
N LEU A 115 2.20 10.51 -19.36
CA LEU A 115 2.55 11.69 -20.15
C LEU A 115 4.03 12.07 -20.08
N ARG A 116 4.86 11.25 -19.43
CA ARG A 116 6.31 11.48 -19.27
C ARG A 116 7.01 11.94 -20.54
N PRO A 117 6.76 11.36 -21.74
CA PRO A 117 7.41 11.81 -22.98
C PRO A 117 7.02 13.22 -23.43
N ARG A 118 5.89 13.75 -22.95
CA ARG A 118 5.39 15.11 -23.26
C ARG A 118 5.82 16.13 -22.19
N LEU A 119 6.11 15.68 -20.98
CA LEU A 119 6.63 16.48 -19.86
C LEU A 119 8.13 16.77 -20.04
N ASN A 120 8.45 17.53 -21.09
CA ASN A 120 9.82 17.94 -21.44
C ASN A 120 10.11 19.38 -20.97
N GLU A 121 11.35 19.82 -21.11
CA GLU A 121 11.79 21.18 -20.76
C GLU A 121 10.97 22.28 -21.46
N ASP A 122 10.50 22.00 -22.69
CA ASP A 122 9.61 22.88 -23.46
C ASP A 122 8.24 23.10 -22.82
N PHE A 123 7.74 22.14 -22.04
CA PHE A 123 6.49 22.26 -21.29
C PHE A 123 6.72 23.09 -20.03
N PHE A 124 7.78 22.81 -19.28
CA PHE A 124 8.11 23.58 -18.08
C PHE A 124 8.47 25.03 -18.39
N SER A 125 9.10 25.28 -19.54
CA SER A 125 9.37 26.63 -20.02
C SER A 125 8.07 27.39 -20.33
N HIS A 126 7.08 26.72 -20.93
CA HIS A 126 5.75 27.29 -21.12
C HIS A 126 5.08 27.64 -19.79
N LEU A 127 5.07 26.69 -18.83
CA LEU A 127 4.49 26.88 -17.51
C LEU A 127 5.17 28.03 -16.74
N LYS A 128 6.50 28.13 -16.77
CA LYS A 128 7.26 29.25 -16.18
C LYS A 128 6.95 30.60 -16.82
N LEU A 129 6.71 30.63 -18.14
CA LEU A 129 6.32 31.86 -18.84
C LEU A 129 4.91 32.30 -18.43
N GLU A 130 3.95 31.39 -18.30
CA GLU A 130 2.60 31.71 -17.80
C GLU A 130 2.64 32.22 -16.36
N LEU A 131 3.39 31.54 -15.51
CA LEU A 131 3.61 31.91 -14.12
C LEU A 131 4.26 33.30 -14.03
N GLY A 132 5.24 33.59 -14.90
CA GLY A 132 5.85 34.91 -15.04
C GLY A 132 4.84 35.99 -15.46
N LYS A 133 4.01 35.72 -16.47
CA LYS A 133 2.96 36.65 -16.91
C LYS A 133 1.98 36.99 -15.78
N LEU A 134 1.57 36.00 -15.00
CA LEU A 134 0.64 36.19 -13.88
C LEU A 134 1.29 36.92 -12.70
N ARG A 135 2.55 36.60 -12.33
CA ARG A 135 3.29 37.28 -11.26
C ARG A 135 3.55 38.75 -11.54
N PHE A 136 3.81 39.11 -12.80
CA PHE A 136 4.11 40.47 -13.23
C PHE A 136 2.89 41.22 -13.80
N ALA A 137 1.68 40.65 -13.69
CA ALA A 137 0.46 41.33 -14.09
C ALA A 137 0.26 42.61 -13.27
N VAL A 138 -0.13 43.69 -13.96
CA VAL A 138 -0.30 45.03 -13.36
C VAL A 138 -1.48 45.07 -12.38
N SER A 139 -2.52 44.28 -12.64
CA SER A 139 -3.67 44.10 -11.76
C SER A 139 -3.49 42.84 -10.92
N LYS A 140 -3.21 42.99 -9.63
CA LYS A 140 -3.19 41.89 -8.67
C LYS A 140 -4.56 41.75 -8.03
N THR A 141 -5.40 40.91 -8.63
CA THR A 141 -6.65 40.46 -8.00
C THR A 141 -6.40 39.18 -7.23
N GLN A 142 -7.25 38.88 -6.24
CA GLN A 142 -7.17 37.64 -5.47
C GLN A 142 -7.15 36.40 -6.37
N ASP A 143 -8.01 36.39 -7.41
CA ASP A 143 -8.09 35.28 -8.37
C ASP A 143 -6.77 35.02 -9.11
N ILE A 144 -5.98 36.07 -9.38
CA ILE A 144 -4.67 35.92 -10.04
C ILE A 144 -3.65 35.36 -9.06
N GLU A 145 -3.68 35.78 -7.80
CA GLU A 145 -2.79 35.26 -6.76
C GLU A 145 -3.08 33.79 -6.45
N ASP A 146 -4.35 33.42 -6.35
CA ASP A 146 -4.79 32.02 -6.16
C ASP A 146 -4.34 31.16 -7.35
N ARG A 147 -4.49 31.65 -8.59
CA ARG A 147 -4.03 30.94 -9.78
C ARG A 147 -2.51 30.76 -9.84
N VAL A 148 -1.75 31.75 -9.37
CA VAL A 148 -0.29 31.62 -9.25
C VAL A 148 0.08 30.51 -8.28
N ILE A 149 -0.61 30.41 -7.14
CA ILE A 149 -0.39 29.34 -6.15
C ILE A 149 -0.71 27.96 -6.76
N GLU A 150 -1.83 27.82 -7.46
CA GLU A 150 -2.19 26.57 -8.16
C GLU A 150 -1.08 26.13 -9.13
N LEU A 151 -0.59 27.04 -9.97
CA LEU A 151 0.44 26.72 -10.95
C LEU A 151 1.81 26.42 -10.30
N GLU A 152 2.17 27.12 -9.23
CA GLU A 152 3.40 26.85 -8.47
C GLU A 152 3.36 25.48 -7.78
N THR A 153 2.22 25.15 -7.17
CA THR A 153 2.03 23.84 -6.53
C THR A 153 2.05 22.71 -7.56
N LEU A 154 1.43 22.93 -8.73
CA LEU A 154 1.49 22.02 -9.86
C LEU A 154 2.92 21.82 -10.37
N GLU A 155 3.67 22.90 -10.62
CA GLU A 155 5.06 22.83 -11.09
C GLU A 155 5.90 21.94 -10.18
N LYS A 156 5.80 22.17 -8.87
CA LYS A 156 6.53 21.41 -7.87
C LYS A 156 6.10 19.95 -7.82
N ALA A 157 4.79 19.68 -7.84
CA ALA A 157 4.27 18.32 -7.84
C ALA A 157 4.70 17.53 -9.09
N LEU A 158 4.68 18.16 -10.27
CA LEU A 158 5.14 17.54 -11.51
C LEU A 158 6.64 17.27 -11.49
N GLN A 159 7.45 18.20 -10.98
CA GLN A 159 8.90 18.00 -10.87
C GLN A 159 9.24 16.84 -9.91
N GLU A 160 8.66 16.83 -8.71
CA GLU A 160 8.86 15.76 -7.73
C GLU A 160 8.38 14.40 -8.27
N GLY A 161 7.23 14.38 -8.96
CA GLY A 161 6.68 13.17 -9.56
C GLY A 161 7.51 12.63 -10.72
N ILE A 162 8.09 13.50 -11.55
CA ILE A 162 9.02 13.09 -12.62
C ILE A 162 10.29 12.50 -12.03
N ASP A 163 10.89 13.15 -11.05
CA ASP A 163 12.12 12.67 -10.41
C ASP A 163 11.89 11.31 -9.74
N ALA A 164 10.73 11.14 -9.08
CA ALA A 164 10.32 9.87 -8.49
C ALA A 164 10.10 8.78 -9.56
N TYR A 165 9.44 9.12 -10.67
CA TYR A 165 9.21 8.20 -11.78
C TYR A 165 10.53 7.75 -12.43
N ASP A 166 11.44 8.68 -12.74
CA ASP A 166 12.72 8.39 -13.38
C ASP A 166 13.60 7.53 -12.46
N LYS A 167 13.60 7.83 -11.16
CA LYS A 167 14.28 7.00 -10.16
C LYS A 167 13.70 5.59 -10.14
N MET A 168 12.39 5.44 -10.04
CA MET A 168 11.72 4.14 -10.07
C MET A 168 12.04 3.38 -11.37
N GLN A 169 12.02 4.05 -12.52
CA GLN A 169 12.36 3.44 -13.81
C GLN A 169 13.80 2.92 -13.81
N SER A 170 14.75 3.69 -13.30
CA SER A 170 16.16 3.27 -13.19
C SER A 170 16.34 2.06 -12.27
N GLU A 171 15.61 2.02 -11.14
CA GLU A 171 15.61 0.90 -10.21
C GLU A 171 15.01 -0.37 -10.86
N LEU A 172 13.91 -0.24 -11.60
CA LEU A 172 13.30 -1.37 -12.31
C LEU A 172 14.20 -1.92 -13.43
N ILE A 173 14.87 -1.05 -14.19
CA ILE A 173 15.83 -1.48 -15.22
C ILE A 173 17.01 -2.23 -14.58
N THR A 174 17.52 -1.72 -13.46
CA THR A 174 18.61 -2.36 -12.72
C THR A 174 18.17 -3.70 -12.15
N ALA A 175 17.01 -3.73 -11.48
CA ALA A 175 16.41 -4.95 -10.97
C ALA A 175 16.18 -6.00 -12.06
N ARG A 176 15.72 -5.60 -13.26
CA ARG A 176 15.59 -6.52 -14.39
C ARG A 176 16.93 -7.13 -14.80
N LYS A 177 18.00 -6.33 -14.90
CA LYS A 177 19.36 -6.82 -15.23
C LYS A 177 19.87 -7.79 -14.17
N SER A 178 19.70 -7.43 -12.90
CA SER A 178 20.05 -8.27 -11.74
C SER A 178 19.29 -9.59 -11.74
N LEU A 179 17.97 -9.59 -12.02
CA LEU A 179 17.16 -10.80 -12.14
C LEU A 179 17.66 -11.67 -13.29
N MET A 180 17.94 -11.08 -14.45
CA MET A 180 18.48 -11.80 -15.60
C MET A 180 19.81 -12.48 -15.25
N LYS A 181 20.73 -11.76 -14.60
CA LYS A 181 22.01 -12.29 -14.10
C LYS A 181 21.82 -13.51 -13.20
N ILE A 182 20.86 -13.46 -12.27
CA ILE A 182 20.55 -14.56 -11.34
C ILE A 182 19.97 -15.77 -12.09
N LEU A 183 19.02 -15.56 -13.01
CA LEU A 183 18.36 -16.68 -13.70
C LEU A 183 19.24 -17.35 -14.75
N THR A 184 20.25 -16.65 -15.27
CA THR A 184 21.19 -17.20 -16.26
C THR A 184 22.47 -17.76 -15.66
N SER A 185 22.71 -17.60 -14.34
CA SER A 185 23.97 -18.05 -13.75
C SER A 185 23.97 -19.54 -13.41
N ASP A 186 25.13 -20.17 -13.62
CA ASP A 186 25.33 -21.58 -13.29
C ASP A 186 25.40 -21.79 -11.75
N ASP A 187 26.00 -20.84 -11.02
CA ASP A 187 26.06 -20.83 -9.56
C ASP A 187 25.33 -19.62 -8.96
N ILE A 188 24.06 -19.86 -8.62
CA ILE A 188 23.16 -18.86 -8.03
C ILE A 188 23.69 -18.37 -6.67
N LYS A 189 24.31 -19.24 -5.86
CA LYS A 189 24.72 -18.86 -4.50
C LYS A 189 25.88 -17.90 -4.52
N ALA A 190 26.91 -18.20 -5.33
CA ALA A 190 28.02 -17.29 -5.55
C ALA A 190 27.52 -15.96 -6.13
N THR A 191 26.68 -16.02 -7.16
CA THR A 191 26.09 -14.83 -7.80
C THR A 191 25.32 -13.96 -6.80
N LEU A 192 24.52 -14.57 -5.92
CA LEU A 192 23.78 -13.84 -4.90
C LEU A 192 24.71 -13.17 -3.89
N LEU A 193 25.79 -13.84 -3.46
CA LEU A 193 26.76 -13.23 -2.55
C LEU A 193 27.46 -12.04 -3.20
N ASP A 194 27.91 -12.17 -4.44
CA ASP A 194 28.53 -11.07 -5.20
C ASP A 194 27.58 -9.88 -5.33
N MET A 195 26.28 -10.14 -5.56
CA MET A 195 25.26 -9.10 -5.66
C MET A 195 24.93 -8.43 -4.31
N VAL A 196 25.07 -9.16 -3.20
CA VAL A 196 24.96 -8.58 -1.86
C VAL A 196 26.13 -7.65 -1.59
N GLU A 197 27.34 -8.06 -1.93
CA GLU A 197 28.55 -7.22 -1.79
C GLU A 197 28.44 -5.92 -2.60
N GLN A 198 27.80 -5.98 -3.77
CA GLN A 198 27.57 -4.83 -4.65
C GLN A 198 26.31 -4.01 -4.29
N ASN A 199 25.58 -4.37 -3.23
CA ASN A 199 24.28 -3.76 -2.86
C ASN A 199 23.26 -3.74 -4.02
N GLU A 200 23.25 -4.78 -4.86
CA GLU A 200 22.32 -4.91 -5.99
C GLU A 200 20.99 -5.56 -5.59
N LEU A 201 20.90 -6.13 -4.38
CA LEU A 201 19.68 -6.73 -3.87
C LEU A 201 18.72 -5.68 -3.32
N ASN A 202 17.80 -5.24 -4.18
CA ASN A 202 16.82 -4.21 -3.86
C ASN A 202 15.39 -4.76 -3.72
N ARG A 203 14.52 -4.01 -3.03
CA ARG A 203 13.10 -4.37 -2.89
C ARG A 203 12.40 -4.51 -4.25
N SER A 204 12.74 -3.66 -5.21
CA SER A 204 12.21 -3.69 -6.58
C SER A 204 12.56 -4.99 -7.32
N LEU A 205 13.70 -5.61 -7.02
CA LEU A 205 14.08 -6.92 -7.56
C LEU A 205 13.20 -8.04 -6.98
N LEU A 206 12.93 -7.99 -5.67
CA LEU A 206 12.04 -8.94 -5.01
C LEU A 206 10.61 -8.85 -5.54
N THR A 207 10.08 -7.64 -5.73
CA THR A 207 8.72 -7.46 -6.27
C THR A 207 8.60 -7.99 -7.69
N LEU A 208 9.60 -7.76 -8.55
CA LEU A 208 9.61 -8.33 -9.90
C LEU A 208 9.67 -9.86 -9.89
N LEU A 209 10.42 -10.45 -8.97
CA LEU A 209 10.47 -11.90 -8.81
C LEU A 209 9.11 -12.45 -8.34
N ASP A 210 8.43 -11.77 -7.42
CA ASP A 210 7.10 -12.15 -6.92
C ASP A 210 6.04 -12.09 -8.03
N GLU A 211 6.06 -11.04 -8.86
CA GLU A 211 5.19 -10.93 -10.04
C GLU A 211 5.46 -12.05 -11.06
N ASN A 212 6.73 -12.37 -11.33
CA ASN A 212 7.07 -13.47 -12.23
C ASN A 212 6.62 -14.83 -11.71
N ILE A 213 6.73 -15.08 -10.41
CA ILE A 213 6.22 -16.30 -9.76
C ILE A 213 4.70 -16.38 -9.94
N ALA A 214 3.97 -15.29 -9.67
CA ALA A 214 2.52 -15.24 -9.84
C ALA A 214 2.11 -15.49 -11.31
N ASN A 215 2.80 -14.87 -12.27
CA ASN A 215 2.57 -15.07 -13.70
C ASN A 215 2.88 -16.51 -14.14
N ALA A 216 3.94 -17.13 -13.59
CA ALA A 216 4.27 -18.53 -13.87
C ALA A 216 3.18 -19.48 -13.38
N TYR A 217 2.61 -19.25 -12.20
CA TYR A 217 1.45 -20.01 -11.71
C TYR A 217 0.22 -19.82 -12.58
N GLN A 218 -0.09 -18.59 -13.00
CA GLN A 218 -1.19 -18.32 -13.93
C GLN A 218 -0.99 -19.02 -15.29
N GLY A 219 0.26 -19.13 -15.74
CA GLY A 219 0.66 -19.83 -16.96
C GLY A 219 0.80 -21.35 -16.82
N ASN A 220 0.45 -21.95 -15.67
CA ASN A 220 0.65 -23.38 -15.34
C ASN A 220 2.12 -23.86 -15.42
N GLN A 221 3.09 -22.97 -15.29
CA GLN A 221 4.53 -23.28 -15.27
C GLN A 221 5.02 -23.54 -13.85
N THR A 222 4.53 -24.60 -13.21
CA THR A 222 4.80 -24.90 -11.79
C THR A 222 6.27 -25.12 -11.49
N GLN A 223 7.01 -25.81 -12.36
CA GLN A 223 8.45 -26.05 -12.17
C GLN A 223 9.28 -24.76 -12.16
N ALA A 224 8.94 -23.80 -13.02
CA ALA A 224 9.61 -22.51 -13.06
C ALA A 224 9.26 -21.67 -11.83
N ALA A 225 8.00 -21.71 -11.39
CA ALA A 225 7.55 -21.04 -10.17
C ALA A 225 8.29 -21.60 -8.92
N ASP A 226 8.34 -22.92 -8.76
CA ASP A 226 9.05 -23.58 -7.64
C ASP A 226 10.54 -23.24 -7.61
N TYR A 227 11.17 -23.12 -8.78
CA TYR A 227 12.57 -22.71 -8.89
C TYR A 227 12.76 -21.25 -8.47
N MET A 228 11.92 -20.34 -8.96
CA MET A 228 11.95 -18.92 -8.58
C MET A 228 11.63 -18.70 -7.10
N GLU A 229 10.75 -19.50 -6.49
CA GLU A 229 10.48 -19.46 -5.05
C GLU A 229 11.70 -19.84 -4.20
N LYS A 230 12.51 -20.81 -4.65
CA LYS A 230 13.77 -21.16 -3.97
C LYS A 230 14.76 -20.01 -4.02
N ILE A 231 14.88 -19.33 -5.16
CA ILE A 231 15.70 -18.13 -5.32
C ILE A 231 15.21 -17.02 -4.39
N ARG A 232 13.89 -16.76 -4.39
CA ARG A 232 13.24 -15.79 -3.51
C ARG A 232 13.57 -16.06 -2.04
N GLY A 233 13.46 -17.32 -1.60
CA GLY A 233 13.81 -17.74 -0.25
C GLY A 233 15.28 -17.56 0.11
N ALA A 234 16.19 -17.68 -0.87
CA ALA A 234 17.61 -17.38 -0.67
C ALA A 234 17.87 -15.87 -0.57
N MET A 235 17.27 -15.07 -1.46
CA MET A 235 17.41 -13.61 -1.48
C MET A 235 16.89 -12.94 -0.21
N LEU A 236 15.76 -13.41 0.34
CA LEU A 236 15.17 -12.88 1.58
C LEU A 236 16.10 -12.97 2.80
N LYS A 237 17.12 -13.84 2.76
CA LYS A 237 18.11 -13.92 3.85
C LYS A 237 19.08 -12.74 3.85
N TYR A 238 19.23 -12.06 2.72
CA TYR A 238 20.21 -11.01 2.52
C TYR A 238 19.59 -9.61 2.38
N ILE A 239 18.30 -9.52 2.05
CA ILE A 239 17.56 -8.25 2.07
C ILE A 239 17.27 -7.89 3.53
N THR A 240 17.99 -6.92 4.06
CA THR A 240 17.70 -6.30 5.36
C THR A 240 16.62 -5.22 5.20
N VAL A 241 15.58 -5.29 6.05
CA VAL A 241 14.49 -4.29 6.13
C VAL A 241 14.99 -3.00 6.77
#